data_AF-A0A2U3K3G6-F1
#
_entry.id   AF-A0A2U3K3G6-F1
#
_cell.length_a   1.000
_cell.length_b   1.000
_cell.length_c   1.000
_cell.angle_alpha   90.00
_cell.angle_beta   90.00
_cell.angle_gamma   90.00
#
_symmetry.space_group_name_H-M   'P 1'
#
loop_
_entity.id
_entity.type
_entity.pdbx_description
1 polymer ?
#
loop_
_entity_poly.entity_id
_entity_poly.type
_entity_poly.pdbx_seq_one_letter_code
_entity_poly.pdbx_strand_id
1 'polypeptide(L)'
;MKVLEHLQGTGVVTVQTGEEIRAAYDISITQDDAGTPATAGSKHISGQVWSAHDPYFVITHFRKIMTLRMEDGRRFKFFHRDDAGNIGLNKWIG
;
A
#
# COMPACT_ATOMS: atom_id res chain seq x y z
N MET A 1 -13.45 -10.24 9.78
CA MET A 1 -12.33 -9.30 9.54
C MET A 1 -12.31 -8.24 10.63
N LYS A 2 -11.18 -8.13 11.34
CA LYS A 2 -10.93 -7.10 12.35
C LYS A 2 -9.91 -6.11 11.80
N VAL A 3 -10.18 -4.81 11.89
CA VAL A 3 -9.17 -3.78 11.60
C VAL A 3 -8.15 -3.80 12.74
N LEU A 4 -6.89 -4.07 12.41
CA LEU A 4 -5.80 -4.05 13.36
C LEU A 4 -5.18 -2.66 13.47
N GLU A 5 -5.03 -1.98 12.34
CA GLU A 5 -4.31 -0.73 12.24
C GLU A 5 -4.82 0.07 11.05
N HIS A 6 -4.86 1.39 11.21
CA HIS A 6 -5.15 2.34 10.14
C HIS A 6 -4.00 3.33 10.06
N LEU A 7 -3.42 3.46 8.87
CA LEU A 7 -2.23 4.25 8.59
C LEU A 7 -2.58 5.30 7.55
N GLN A 8 -2.43 6.56 7.94
CA GLN A 8 -2.63 7.69 7.04
C GLN A 8 -1.42 8.62 7.15
N GLY A 9 -0.93 9.12 6.02
CA GLY A 9 0.23 9.99 6.03
C GLY A 9 0.81 10.22 4.65
N THR A 10 2.05 10.68 4.63
CA THR A 10 2.80 10.89 3.39
C THR A 10 4.04 10.00 3.35
N GLY A 11 4.57 9.79 2.16
CA GLY A 11 5.72 8.94 1.95
C GLY A 11 6.35 9.15 0.60
N VAL A 12 7.32 8.28 0.30
CA VAL A 12 8.02 8.26 -0.98
C VAL A 12 7.76 6.93 -1.66
N VAL A 13 7.24 6.99 -2.89
CA VAL A 13 7.10 5.83 -3.77
C VAL A 13 8.32 5.75 -4.66
N THR A 14 9.01 4.62 -4.63
CA THR A 14 10.07 4.28 -5.59
C THR A 14 9.50 3.37 -6.67
N VAL A 15 9.54 3.82 -7.92
CA VAL A 15 9.10 3.05 -9.09
C VAL A 15 10.25 2.18 -9.62
N GLN A 16 9.97 1.30 -10.58
CA GLN A 16 10.96 0.35 -11.10
C GLN A 16 12.19 1.00 -11.73
N THR A 17 12.05 2.20 -12.30
CA THR A 17 13.15 2.99 -12.87
C THR A 17 14.04 3.63 -11.80
N GLY A 18 13.69 3.52 -10.52
CA GLY A 18 14.40 4.14 -9.41
C GLY A 18 13.96 5.58 -9.11
N GLU A 19 13.04 6.14 -9.91
CA GLU A 19 12.47 7.46 -9.63
C GLU A 19 11.67 7.45 -8.32
N GLU A 20 11.78 8.56 -7.57
CA GLU A 20 11.11 8.77 -6.29
C GLU A 20 9.99 9.79 -6.45
N ILE A 21 8.78 9.41 -6.06
CA ILE A 21 7.56 10.21 -6.17
C ILE A 21 7.00 10.45 -4.77
N ARG A 22 6.73 11.70 -4.41
CA ARG A 22 6.02 12.01 -3.16
C ARG A 22 4.57 11.55 -3.27
N ALA A 23 4.11 10.77 -2.30
CA ALA A 23 2.76 10.23 -2.29
C ALA A 23 2.10 10.41 -0.92
N ALA A 24 0.77 10.52 -0.91
CA ALA A 24 -0.07 10.34 0.24
C ALA A 24 -0.64 8.92 0.24
N TYR A 25 -0.95 8.42 1.44
CA TYR A 25 -1.56 7.11 1.60
C TYR A 25 -2.63 7.11 2.69
N ASP A 26 -3.60 6.22 2.51
CA ASP A 26 -4.62 5.85 3.49
C ASP A 26 -4.77 4.33 3.42
N ILE A 27 -4.31 3.61 4.45
CA ILE A 27 -4.10 2.16 4.43
C ILE A 27 -4.69 1.51 5.68
N SER A 28 -5.57 0.54 5.49
CA SER A 28 -6.10 -0.31 6.54
C SER A 28 -5.43 -1.69 6.52
N ILE A 29 -4.94 -2.13 7.68
CA ILE A 29 -4.45 -3.49 7.89
C ILE A 29 -5.53 -4.25 8.66
N THR A 30 -6.07 -5.30 8.06
CA THR A 30 -7.08 -6.16 8.66
C THR A 30 -6.54 -7.56 8.88
N GLN A 31 -7.14 -8.31 9.80
CA GLN A 31 -6.88 -9.72 10.00
C GLN A 31 -8.18 -10.50 9.92
N ASP A 32 -8.13 -11.68 9.30
CA ASP A 32 -9.26 -12.59 9.35
C ASP A 32 -9.37 -13.23 10.74
N ASP A 33 -10.54 -13.08 11.33
CA ASP A 33 -10.88 -13.62 12.65
C ASP A 33 -11.47 -15.02 12.41
N ALA A 34 -10.59 -15.97 12.06
CA ALA A 34 -11.00 -17.35 11.83
C ALA A 34 -10.93 -18.10 13.17
N GLY A 35 -12.10 -18.42 13.73
CA GLY A 35 -12.28 -19.23 14.94
C GLY A 35 -11.87 -20.71 14.80
N THR A 36 -10.77 -21.02 14.11
CA THR A 36 -10.29 -22.38 13.87
C THR A 36 -8.75 -22.42 13.95
N PRO A 37 -8.14 -23.38 14.68
CA PRO A 37 -6.70 -23.37 14.95
C PRO A 37 -5.92 -24.01 13.79
N ALA A 38 -5.83 -23.34 12.63
CA ALA A 38 -4.99 -23.81 11.54
C ALA A 38 -4.57 -22.72 10.54
N THR A 39 -4.25 -21.51 11.00
CA THR A 39 -3.24 -20.59 10.43
C THR A 39 -3.33 -19.29 11.20
N ALA A 40 -2.23 -18.83 11.81
CA ALA A 40 -2.20 -17.50 12.43
C ALA A 40 -2.70 -16.47 11.40
N GLY A 41 -3.80 -15.77 11.71
CA GLY A 41 -4.65 -15.11 10.72
C GLY A 41 -3.88 -14.25 9.71
N SER A 42 -4.15 -14.49 8.43
CA SER A 42 -3.58 -13.72 7.33
C SER A 42 -3.88 -12.24 7.51
N LYS A 43 -2.84 -11.41 7.53
CA LYS A 43 -2.99 -9.95 7.49
C LYS A 43 -3.31 -9.52 6.07
N HIS A 44 -4.43 -8.84 5.89
CA HIS A 44 -4.85 -8.24 4.64
C HIS A 44 -4.58 -6.74 4.69
N ILE A 45 -4.19 -6.17 3.55
CA ILE A 45 -3.97 -4.73 3.42
C ILE A 45 -4.80 -4.21 2.27
N SER A 46 -5.55 -3.16 2.55
CA SER A 46 -6.31 -2.39 1.58
C SER A 46 -6.09 -0.91 1.84
N GLY A 47 -6.40 -0.09 0.85
CA GLY A 47 -6.19 1.35 0.97
C GLY A 47 -5.93 1.98 -0.38
N GLN A 48 -5.52 3.24 -0.33
CA GLN A 48 -5.21 4.08 -1.47
C GLN A 48 -3.82 4.69 -1.32
N VAL A 49 -3.16 4.86 -2.45
CA VAL A 49 -1.93 5.65 -2.57
C VAL A 49 -2.11 6.57 -3.76
N TRP A 50 -1.78 7.84 -3.61
CA TRP A 50 -1.90 8.84 -4.67
C TRP A 50 -0.84 9.93 -4.52
N SER A 51 -0.60 10.70 -5.58
CA SER A 51 0.29 11.86 -5.52
C SER A 51 -0.52 13.14 -5.67
N ALA A 52 -0.34 14.09 -4.75
CA ALA A 52 -0.92 15.44 -4.90
C ALA A 52 -0.13 16.29 -5.92
N HIS A 53 1.08 15.87 -6.29
CA HIS A 53 1.97 16.60 -7.19
C HIS A 53 2.04 16.00 -8.60
N ASP A 54 1.48 14.80 -8.80
CA ASP A 54 1.41 14.13 -10.09
C ASP A 54 0.00 13.54 -10.29
N PRO A 55 -0.90 14.21 -11.03
CA PRO A 55 -2.26 13.73 -11.26
C PRO A 55 -2.32 12.48 -12.14
N TYR A 56 -1.24 12.16 -12.87
CA TYR A 56 -1.16 10.97 -13.71
C TYR A 56 -0.51 9.79 -12.99
N PHE A 57 -0.07 9.96 -11.73
CA PHE A 57 0.68 8.97 -10.98
C PHE A 57 0.05 7.57 -11.04
N VAL A 58 -1.25 7.46 -10.73
CA VAL A 58 -1.98 6.18 -10.70
C VAL A 58 -2.07 5.54 -12.08
N ILE A 59 -2.35 6.33 -13.12
CA ILE A 59 -2.54 5.85 -14.50
C ILE A 59 -1.18 5.43 -15.10
N THR A 60 -0.15 6.27 -14.95
CA THR A 60 1.21 6.02 -15.44
C THR A 60 1.84 4.77 -14.80
N HIS A 61 1.48 4.49 -13.55
CA HIS A 61 2.00 3.37 -12.77
C HIS A 61 0.97 2.26 -12.50
N PHE A 62 -0.09 2.21 -13.30
CA PHE A 62 -1.14 1.21 -13.15
C PHE A 62 -0.59 -0.22 -13.25
N ARG A 63 -0.95 -1.08 -12.29
CA ARG A 63 -0.48 -2.47 -12.15
C ARG A 63 1.05 -2.68 -12.10
N LYS A 64 1.85 -1.61 -12.02
CA LYS A 64 3.30 -1.72 -11.82
C LYS A 64 3.60 -1.95 -10.34
N ILE A 65 4.57 -2.82 -10.07
CA ILE A 65 5.04 -3.05 -8.70
C ILE A 65 5.96 -1.89 -8.31
N MET A 66 5.60 -1.21 -7.24
CA MET A 66 6.34 -0.08 -6.66
C MET A 66 6.58 -0.32 -5.18
N THR A 67 7.47 0.46 -4.57
CA THR A 67 7.72 0.41 -3.12
C THR A 67 7.30 1.71 -2.48
N LEU A 68 6.42 1.68 -1.47
CA LEU A 68 6.15 2.84 -0.63
C LEU A 68 7.06 2.78 0.60
N ARG A 69 7.75 3.89 0.90
CA ARG A 69 8.39 4.17 2.17
C ARG A 69 7.57 5.21 2.93
N MET A 70 7.01 4.81 4.06
CA MET A 70 6.27 5.68 4.97
C MET A 70 7.21 6.60 5.75
N GLU A 71 6.67 7.66 6.33
CA GLU A 71 7.40 8.59 7.21
C GLU A 71 8.01 7.91 8.45
N ASP A 72 7.35 6.88 8.99
CA ASP A 72 7.85 6.10 10.13
C ASP A 72 8.93 5.06 9.75
N GLY A 73 9.31 5.01 8.47
CA GLY A 73 10.33 4.11 7.95
C GLY A 73 9.81 2.74 7.47
N ARG A 74 8.54 2.39 7.71
CA ARG A 74 7.94 1.15 7.19
C ARG A 74 7.91 1.13 5.68
N ARG A 75 8.07 -0.06 5.09
CA ARG A 75 8.14 -0.25 3.64
C ARG A 75 7.35 -1.45 3.18
N PHE A 76 6.64 -1.29 2.06
CA PHE A 76 5.99 -2.41 1.40
C PHE A 76 5.94 -2.22 -0.12
N LYS A 77 5.87 -3.34 -0.84
CA LYS A 77 5.61 -3.38 -2.28
C LYS A 77 4.11 -3.45 -2.55
N PHE A 78 3.65 -2.63 -3.46
CA PHE A 78 2.25 -2.57 -3.88
C PHE A 78 2.12 -2.34 -5.38
N PHE A 79 0.88 -2.41 -5.86
CA PHE A 79 0.49 -1.99 -7.20
C PHE A 79 -0.91 -1.37 -7.14
N HIS A 80 -1.24 -0.46 -8.06
CA HIS A 80 -2.61 0.04 -8.19
C HIS A 80 -3.51 -1.01 -8.85
N ARG A 81 -4.64 -1.30 -8.20
CA ARG A 81 -5.67 -2.23 -8.66
C ARG A 81 -6.68 -1.57 -9.59
N ASP A 82 -6.93 -0.28 -9.38
CA ASP A 82 -7.81 0.58 -10.18
C ASP A 82 -7.23 1.99 -10.34
N ASP A 83 -7.93 2.82 -11.11
CA ASP A 83 -7.63 4.22 -11.40
C ASP A 83 -8.00 5.18 -10.25
N ALA A 84 -8.80 4.73 -9.28
CA ALA A 84 -9.07 5.43 -8.04
C ALA A 84 -7.88 5.37 -7.05
N GLY A 85 -6.80 4.66 -7.41
CA GLY A 85 -5.59 4.56 -6.61
C GLY A 85 -5.63 3.47 -5.54
N ASN A 86 -6.67 2.61 -5.53
CA ASN A 86 -6.73 1.53 -4.58
C ASN A 86 -5.57 0.57 -4.81
N ILE A 87 -4.91 0.14 -3.74
CA ILE A 87 -3.68 -0.65 -3.81
C ILE A 87 -3.94 -2.13 -3.51
N GLY A 88 -3.19 -3.00 -4.17
CA GLY A 88 -3.00 -4.39 -3.75
C GLY A 88 -1.61 -4.54 -3.14
N LEU A 89 -1.53 -5.20 -1.98
CA LEU A 89 -0.25 -5.52 -1.37
C LEU A 89 0.40 -6.70 -2.10
N ASN A 90 1.67 -6.55 -2.45
CA ASN A 90 2.49 -7.64 -2.93
C ASN A 90 3.32 -8.24 -1.79
N LYS A 91 4.07 -7.42 -1.03
CA LYS A 91 4.97 -7.92 0.04
C LYS A 91 5.39 -6.82 1.03
N TRP A 92 5.47 -7.14 2.33
CA TRP A 92 6.16 -6.32 3.35
C TRP A 92 7.68 -6.43 3.26
N ILE A 93 8.38 -5.31 3.44
CA ILE A 93 9.83 -5.22 3.23
C ILE A 93 10.47 -4.31 4.29
N GLY A 94 10.14 -4.53 5.55
CA GLY A 94 10.62 -3.76 6.69
C GLY A 94 9.70 -3.92 7.88
#